data_AF-A0A9D1VHF0-F1
#
_entry.id   AF-A0A9D1VHF0-F1
#
_cell.length_a   1.000
_cell.length_b   1.000
_cell.length_c   1.000
_cell.angle_alpha   90.00
_cell.angle_beta   90.00
_cell.angle_gamma   90.00
#
_symmetry.space_group_name_H-M   'P 1'
#
loop_
_entity.id
_entity.type
_entity.pdbx_description
1 polymer ?
#
loop_
_entity_poly.entity_id
_entity_poly.type
_entity_poly.pdbx_seq_one_letter_code
_entity_poly.pdbx_strand_id
1 'polypeptide(L)'
;MHVSGWHATDQSLFLPYQWIVLYDQTTHRELGRAKISSQARADVAKAYPHIANAGQSGFSHDFKIADNQELAAALLHGDNIQVVARFSDDSENGEGNKADYWLNGKSFGNASAACLDSFKINDHKLVANGWFANDSSRGASHRYVILFDQSKGRELSRQEVTATSRADVAKVYPNLYNAAQSGFTASFNIDQSRQLAQTLQDGDQLQIIARDSDAANGEGDYVQNWFNAQSFNFNHAHLDSFQLNRGQGTIDATGWHATNQAAGRPYHFDILLDTDNHNDELARVKQDSVVRNDVAKAFPDVYHAGKSGFSVHFKITDQIKAALKAGHHLQIIDRYTTDPYGNRNSIDFWFNPQNL
;
A
#
# COMPACT_ATOMS: atom_id res chain seq x y z
N MET A 1 27.23 6.31 4.30
CA MET A 1 27.72 6.16 5.68
C MET A 1 29.08 6.82 5.78
N HIS A 2 29.21 7.83 6.62
CA HIS A 2 30.48 8.51 6.88
C HIS A 2 31.18 7.84 8.07
N VAL A 3 32.46 7.52 7.93
CA VAL A 3 33.30 7.01 9.01
C VAL A 3 34.54 7.88 9.17
N SER A 4 34.86 8.22 10.41
CA SER A 4 36.07 8.97 10.73
C SER A 4 36.59 8.59 12.12
N GLY A 5 37.90 8.72 12.32
CA GLY A 5 38.56 8.24 13.52
C GLY A 5 40.08 8.30 13.41
N TRP A 6 40.74 7.49 14.23
CA TRP A 6 42.20 7.32 14.21
C TRP A 6 42.58 5.90 14.63
N HIS A 7 43.71 5.41 14.12
CA HIS A 7 44.38 4.21 14.59
C HIS A 7 45.89 4.48 14.52
N ALA A 8 46.59 4.36 15.65
CA ALA A 8 48.04 4.56 15.73
C ALA A 8 48.72 3.27 16.20
N THR A 9 49.78 2.85 15.50
CA THR A 9 50.55 1.64 15.81
C THR A 9 51.98 1.77 15.30
N ASP A 10 52.96 1.23 16.04
CA ASP A 10 54.36 1.21 15.60
C ASP A 10 54.57 0.37 14.33
N GLN A 11 53.68 -0.59 14.08
CA GLN A 11 53.70 -1.40 12.86
C GLN A 11 53.49 -0.55 11.59
N SER A 12 52.93 0.65 11.70
CA SER A 12 52.77 1.59 10.59
C SER A 12 54.10 2.01 9.93
N LEU A 13 55.25 1.82 10.61
CA LEU A 13 56.57 2.02 10.02
C LEU A 13 56.86 1.06 8.86
N PHE A 14 56.23 -0.11 8.85
CA PHE A 14 56.45 -1.17 7.87
C PHE A 14 55.21 -1.47 7.01
N LEU A 15 54.08 -0.88 7.37
CA LEU A 15 52.77 -1.09 6.75
C LEU A 15 52.26 0.27 6.17
N PRO A 16 52.79 0.72 5.02
CA PRO A 16 52.63 2.10 4.54
C PRO A 16 51.20 2.44 4.04
N TYR A 17 50.33 1.45 3.85
CA TYR A 17 48.99 1.68 3.31
C TYR A 17 47.94 1.59 4.39
N GLN A 18 47.12 2.63 4.51
CA GLN A 18 45.99 2.64 5.41
C GLN A 18 44.71 2.27 4.67
N TRP A 19 43.92 1.39 5.27
CA TRP A 19 42.68 0.87 4.74
C TRP A 19 41.59 0.99 5.80
N ILE A 20 40.37 1.28 5.36
CA ILE A 20 39.17 1.21 6.19
C ILE A 20 38.28 0.11 5.65
N VAL A 21 37.91 -0.82 6.51
CA VAL A 21 37.01 -1.93 6.19
C VAL A 21 35.70 -1.72 6.93
N LEU A 22 34.57 -1.84 6.22
CA LEU A 22 33.26 -2.05 6.83
C LEU A 22 33.05 -3.54 7.00
N TYR A 23 32.67 -3.93 8.21
CA TYR A 23 32.45 -5.31 8.59
C TYR A 23 31.09 -5.43 9.25
N ASP A 24 30.28 -6.37 8.77
CA ASP A 24 29.07 -6.79 9.43
C ASP A 24 29.43 -7.74 10.58
N GLN A 25 29.25 -7.24 11.80
CA GLN A 25 29.51 -8.00 13.01
C GLN A 25 28.44 -9.07 13.26
N THR A 26 27.23 -8.91 12.74
CA THR A 26 26.14 -9.89 12.87
C THR A 26 26.44 -11.13 12.04
N THR A 27 26.77 -10.94 10.75
CA THR A 27 26.97 -12.07 9.82
C THR A 27 28.43 -12.49 9.67
N HIS A 28 29.35 -11.76 10.31
CA HIS A 28 30.80 -11.97 10.23
C HIS A 28 31.38 -11.81 8.83
N ARG A 29 30.85 -10.84 8.06
CA ARG A 29 31.25 -10.61 6.68
C ARG A 29 31.80 -9.21 6.50
N GLU A 30 32.77 -9.08 5.61
CA GLU A 30 33.18 -7.78 5.12
C GLU A 30 32.12 -7.25 4.14
N LEU A 31 31.76 -5.97 4.30
CA LEU A 31 30.81 -5.25 3.43
C LEU A 31 31.53 -4.38 2.40
N GLY A 32 32.84 -4.25 2.53
CA GLY A 32 33.69 -3.50 1.61
C GLY A 32 34.84 -2.81 2.32
N ARG A 33 35.82 -2.38 1.55
CA ARG A 33 37.00 -1.68 2.03
C ARG A 33 37.40 -0.54 1.11
N ALA A 34 38.16 0.40 1.65
CA ALA A 34 38.72 1.51 0.88
C ALA A 34 40.16 1.80 1.33
N LYS A 35 41.05 1.96 0.36
CA LYS A 35 42.38 2.53 0.59
C LYS A 35 42.22 4.02 0.83
N ILE A 36 42.86 4.54 1.86
CA ILE A 36 42.73 5.95 2.24
C ILE A 36 44.10 6.60 2.40
N SER A 37 44.11 7.93 2.30
CA SER A 37 45.24 8.72 2.76
C SER A 37 45.06 9.05 4.24
N SER A 38 46.13 8.86 5.00
CA SER A 38 46.20 9.24 6.40
C SER A 38 45.91 10.73 6.61
N GLN A 39 45.23 11.04 7.70
CA GLN A 39 44.92 12.41 8.11
C GLN A 39 45.71 12.83 9.35
N ALA A 40 46.08 14.11 9.38
CA ALA A 40 46.82 14.68 10.48
C ALA A 40 46.00 14.69 11.79
N ARG A 41 46.60 14.20 12.87
CA ARG A 41 46.01 14.12 14.22
C ARG A 41 47.02 14.52 15.27
N ALA A 42 47.26 15.82 15.39
CA ALA A 42 48.21 16.39 16.34
C ALA A 42 47.84 16.08 17.81
N ASP A 43 46.54 15.95 18.10
CA ASP A 43 46.02 15.52 19.38
C ASP A 43 46.43 14.07 19.72
N VAL A 44 46.37 13.16 18.74
CA VAL A 44 46.81 11.77 18.89
C VAL A 44 48.33 11.70 19.07
N ALA A 45 49.10 12.46 18.29
CA ALA A 45 50.55 12.58 18.49
C ALA A 45 50.91 13.09 19.90
N LYS A 46 50.15 14.05 20.42
CA LYS A 46 50.36 14.58 21.77
C LYS A 46 50.03 13.55 22.86
N ALA A 47 48.95 12.79 22.69
CA ALA A 47 48.52 11.77 23.63
C ALA A 47 49.42 10.52 23.59
N TYR A 48 49.93 10.17 22.41
CA TYR A 48 50.74 8.99 22.16
C TYR A 48 52.05 9.33 21.44
N PRO A 49 52.95 10.12 22.08
CA PRO A 49 54.14 10.65 21.42
C PRO A 49 55.18 9.59 21.06
N HIS A 50 55.09 8.41 21.66
CA HIS A 50 56.01 7.30 21.43
C HIS A 50 55.55 6.33 20.35
N ILE A 51 54.32 6.47 19.83
CA ILE A 51 53.81 5.62 18.76
C ILE A 51 54.21 6.23 17.42
N ALA A 52 54.84 5.43 16.57
CA ALA A 52 55.23 5.86 15.24
C ALA A 52 54.02 6.34 14.43
N ASN A 53 54.21 7.44 13.69
CA ASN A 53 53.18 8.06 12.86
C ASN A 53 51.86 8.40 13.59
N ALA A 54 51.85 8.51 14.93
CA ALA A 54 50.66 8.89 15.68
C ALA A 54 50.02 10.21 15.17
N GLY A 55 50.85 11.13 14.66
CA GLY A 55 50.40 12.39 14.05
C GLY A 55 49.75 12.25 12.68
N GLN A 56 49.82 11.09 12.03
CA GLN A 56 49.20 10.75 10.75
C GLN A 56 48.33 9.48 10.90
N SER A 57 47.66 9.34 12.03
CA SER A 57 46.82 8.17 12.35
C SER A 57 45.36 8.31 11.92
N GLY A 58 44.96 9.52 11.52
CA GLY A 58 43.56 9.86 11.25
C GLY A 58 43.03 9.23 9.99
N PHE A 59 41.72 8.99 9.96
CA PHE A 59 41.00 8.56 8.77
C PHE A 59 39.64 9.24 8.64
N SER A 60 39.18 9.37 7.40
CA SER A 60 37.83 9.78 7.05
C SER A 60 37.47 9.20 5.70
N HIS A 61 36.31 8.54 5.60
CA HIS A 61 35.83 7.97 4.34
C HIS A 61 34.31 7.88 4.28
N ASP A 62 33.75 7.96 3.09
CA ASP A 62 32.31 7.81 2.84
C ASP A 62 32.04 6.53 2.03
N PHE A 63 31.36 5.58 2.66
CA PHE A 63 30.80 4.42 1.99
C PHE A 63 29.40 4.76 1.48
N LYS A 64 29.22 4.82 0.16
CA LYS A 64 27.93 5.11 -0.46
C LYS A 64 27.04 3.87 -0.41
N ILE A 65 25.90 3.97 0.29
CA ILE A 65 24.92 2.87 0.41
C ILE A 65 24.37 2.50 -0.97
N ALA A 66 24.08 3.50 -1.81
CA ALA A 66 23.55 3.29 -3.16
C ALA A 66 24.49 2.48 -4.08
N ASP A 67 25.80 2.51 -3.81
CA ASP A 67 26.82 1.82 -4.61
C ASP A 67 27.26 0.48 -3.97
N ASN A 68 26.70 0.12 -2.81
CA ASN A 68 27.11 -1.04 -2.02
C ASN A 68 25.89 -1.84 -1.54
N GLN A 69 25.53 -2.86 -2.31
CA GLN A 69 24.38 -3.73 -2.04
C GLN A 69 24.52 -4.52 -0.74
N GLU A 70 25.73 -4.95 -0.38
CA GLU A 70 25.96 -5.70 0.86
C GLU A 70 25.73 -4.80 2.09
N LEU A 71 26.22 -3.55 2.05
CA LEU A 71 25.95 -2.56 3.10
C LEU A 71 24.46 -2.19 3.15
N ALA A 72 23.81 -2.04 1.99
CA ALA A 72 22.38 -1.79 1.93
C ALA A 72 21.58 -2.92 2.58
N ALA A 73 21.85 -4.17 2.22
CA ALA A 73 21.21 -5.35 2.82
C ALA A 73 21.43 -5.42 4.33
N ALA A 74 22.67 -5.25 4.81
CA ALA A 74 22.99 -5.28 6.23
C ALA A 74 22.22 -4.18 7.02
N LEU A 75 22.09 -2.97 6.46
CA LEU A 75 21.27 -1.92 7.06
C LEU A 75 19.78 -2.27 7.09
N LEU A 76 19.27 -2.96 6.06
CA LEU A 76 17.88 -3.38 5.95
C LEU A 76 17.53 -4.54 6.90
N HIS A 77 18.49 -5.40 7.19
CA HIS A 77 18.39 -6.45 8.22
C HIS A 77 18.55 -5.90 9.64
N GLY A 78 19.02 -4.65 9.79
CA GLY A 78 19.26 -4.03 11.09
C GLY A 78 20.56 -4.50 11.75
N ASP A 79 21.52 -4.94 10.95
CA ASP A 79 22.78 -5.51 11.42
C ASP A 79 23.69 -4.50 12.13
N ASN A 80 24.62 -5.05 12.92
CA ASN A 80 25.59 -4.26 13.65
C ASN A 80 26.84 -4.05 12.80
N ILE A 81 27.10 -2.81 12.39
CA ILE A 81 28.21 -2.49 11.48
C ILE A 81 29.42 -2.02 12.28
N GLN A 82 30.56 -2.66 12.01
CA GLN A 82 31.84 -2.38 12.62
C GLN A 82 32.80 -1.79 11.60
N VAL A 83 33.71 -0.94 12.07
CA VAL A 83 34.79 -0.38 11.25
C VAL A 83 36.11 -1.02 11.70
N VAL A 84 36.90 -1.49 10.75
CA VAL A 84 38.28 -1.92 11.00
C VAL A 84 39.21 -0.90 10.37
N ALA A 85 40.02 -0.26 11.20
CA ALA A 85 41.11 0.59 10.75
C ALA A 85 42.36 -0.26 10.60
N ARG A 86 42.83 -0.41 9.36
CA ARG A 86 43.93 -1.31 9.01
C ARG A 86 45.13 -0.55 8.48
N PHE A 87 46.33 -0.92 8.93
CA PHE A 87 47.56 -0.68 8.17
C PHE A 87 47.97 -1.97 7.47
N SER A 88 48.46 -1.88 6.23
CA SER A 88 48.95 -3.03 5.46
C SER A 88 50.14 -2.66 4.57
N ASP A 89 50.95 -3.66 4.23
CA ASP A 89 52.00 -3.56 3.21
C ASP A 89 51.47 -3.83 1.78
N ASP A 90 50.22 -4.26 1.64
CA ASP A 90 49.56 -4.49 0.37
C ASP A 90 48.87 -3.21 -0.14
N SER A 91 49.36 -2.70 -1.27
CA SER A 91 48.87 -1.49 -1.92
C SER A 91 47.55 -1.68 -2.65
N GLU A 92 47.22 -2.91 -3.03
CA GLU A 92 46.14 -3.22 -3.97
C GLU A 92 44.89 -3.71 -3.25
N ASN A 93 45.03 -4.60 -2.24
CA ASN A 93 43.88 -5.16 -1.54
C ASN A 93 43.91 -4.91 -0.03
N GLY A 94 45.06 -4.56 0.55
CA GLY A 94 45.23 -4.44 1.99
C GLY A 94 45.10 -5.79 2.72
N GLU A 95 45.43 -6.90 2.06
CA GLU A 95 45.37 -8.26 2.63
C GLU A 95 46.73 -8.91 2.91
N GLY A 96 47.83 -8.18 2.69
CA GLY A 96 49.18 -8.61 3.06
C GLY A 96 49.38 -8.70 4.58
N ASN A 97 50.61 -8.43 5.03
CA ASN A 97 50.83 -8.22 6.46
C ASN A 97 50.00 -7.02 6.90
N LYS A 98 49.37 -7.12 8.07
CA LYS A 98 48.41 -6.12 8.51
C LYS A 98 48.36 -5.95 10.03
N ALA A 99 48.00 -4.73 10.41
CA ALA A 99 47.70 -4.31 11.78
C ALA A 99 46.27 -3.80 11.82
N ASP A 100 45.37 -4.55 12.46
CA ASP A 100 43.95 -4.22 12.52
C ASP A 100 43.57 -3.68 13.88
N TYR A 101 42.83 -2.56 13.87
CA TYR A 101 42.11 -2.09 15.04
C TYR A 101 40.61 -2.11 14.76
N TRP A 102 39.91 -2.93 15.53
CA TRP A 102 38.47 -3.12 15.44
C TRP A 102 37.77 -2.09 16.33
N LEU A 103 37.14 -1.08 15.72
CA LEU A 103 36.36 -0.09 16.46
C LEU A 103 35.06 -0.71 16.98
N ASN A 104 34.39 -0.10 17.94
CA ASN A 104 33.11 -0.62 18.43
C ASN A 104 32.06 -0.66 17.30
N GLY A 105 31.31 -1.77 17.22
CA GLY A 105 30.17 -1.89 16.31
C GLY A 105 29.07 -0.89 16.65
N LYS A 106 28.32 -0.48 15.62
CA LYS A 106 27.17 0.41 15.74
C LYS A 106 25.95 -0.18 15.05
N SER A 107 24.86 -0.30 15.81
CA SER A 107 23.51 -0.46 15.27
C SER A 107 22.92 0.91 14.95
N PHE A 108 22.11 0.97 13.89
CA PHE A 108 21.43 2.19 13.44
C PHE A 108 19.98 2.29 13.94
N GLY A 109 19.60 1.46 14.91
CA GLY A 109 18.25 1.41 15.45
C GLY A 109 17.33 0.51 14.62
N ASN A 110 16.19 0.18 15.24
CA ASN A 110 15.15 -0.67 14.67
C ASN A 110 13.75 -0.07 14.94
N ALA A 111 13.67 1.23 15.19
CA ALA A 111 12.40 1.89 15.44
C ALA A 111 11.56 1.91 14.15
N SER A 112 10.26 1.81 14.32
CA SER A 112 9.29 1.77 13.23
C SER A 112 8.00 2.44 13.69
N ALA A 113 7.38 3.21 12.80
CA ALA A 113 6.07 3.79 13.02
C ALA A 113 5.35 3.99 11.68
N ALA A 114 4.02 3.90 11.71
CA ALA A 114 3.20 4.04 10.53
C ALA A 114 1.80 4.54 10.88
N CYS A 115 1.13 5.15 9.92
CA CYS A 115 -0.32 5.40 9.98
C CYS A 115 -0.93 5.33 8.59
N LEU A 116 -2.17 4.84 8.52
CA LEU A 116 -3.00 4.93 7.33
C LEU A 116 -3.96 6.10 7.53
N ASP A 117 -3.71 7.20 6.82
CA ASP A 117 -4.52 8.42 6.94
C ASP A 117 -5.90 8.24 6.29
N SER A 118 -5.97 7.49 5.18
CA SER A 118 -7.23 7.14 4.52
C SER A 118 -7.10 5.88 3.67
N PHE A 119 -8.15 5.07 3.64
CA PHE A 119 -8.29 3.95 2.71
C PHE A 119 -9.73 3.85 2.23
N LYS A 120 -9.98 4.35 1.02
CA LYS A 120 -11.34 4.60 0.54
C LYS A 120 -11.45 4.46 -0.96
N ILE A 121 -12.65 4.15 -1.43
CA ILE A 121 -12.96 4.22 -2.85
C ILE A 121 -13.09 5.70 -3.23
N ASN A 122 -12.63 6.05 -4.41
CA ASN A 122 -12.81 7.33 -5.05
C ASN A 122 -13.26 7.01 -6.49
N ASP A 123 -14.56 6.98 -6.68
CA ASP A 123 -15.21 6.56 -7.93
C ASP A 123 -14.75 5.15 -8.39
N HIS A 124 -13.96 5.05 -9.45
CA HIS A 124 -13.47 3.78 -10.01
C HIS A 124 -12.12 3.31 -9.42
N LYS A 125 -11.61 3.99 -8.39
CA LYS A 125 -10.29 3.71 -7.82
C LYS A 125 -10.38 3.45 -6.33
N LEU A 126 -9.62 2.50 -5.83
CA LEU A 126 -9.36 2.34 -4.41
C LEU A 126 -8.07 3.08 -4.05
N VAL A 127 -8.15 4.07 -3.18
CA VAL A 127 -7.05 4.99 -2.87
C VAL A 127 -6.62 4.84 -1.41
N ALA A 128 -5.31 4.68 -1.21
CA ALA A 128 -4.68 4.61 0.10
C ALA A 128 -3.70 5.78 0.28
N ASN A 129 -3.82 6.49 1.39
CA ASN A 129 -2.89 7.53 1.81
C ASN A 129 -2.42 7.23 3.22
N GLY A 130 -1.13 7.46 3.49
CA GLY A 130 -0.58 7.22 4.81
C GLY A 130 0.90 7.57 4.87
N TRP A 131 1.55 7.04 5.89
CA TRP A 131 2.99 7.11 6.04
C TRP A 131 3.55 5.86 6.71
N PHE A 132 4.80 5.54 6.39
CA PHE A 132 5.58 4.48 7.00
C PHE A 132 7.04 4.94 7.12
N ALA A 133 7.57 4.86 8.33
CA ALA A 133 8.95 5.20 8.64
C ALA A 133 9.59 4.09 9.47
N ASN A 134 10.82 3.73 9.10
CA ASN A 134 11.53 2.61 9.72
C ASN A 134 13.05 2.85 9.65
N ASP A 135 13.74 2.66 10.77
CA ASP A 135 15.20 2.81 10.83
C ASP A 135 15.94 1.91 9.85
N SER A 136 15.52 0.65 9.70
CA SER A 136 16.16 -0.29 8.79
C SER A 136 15.96 0.07 7.32
N SER A 137 14.98 0.90 6.96
CA SER A 137 14.76 1.29 5.56
C SER A 137 15.89 2.15 4.96
N ARG A 138 16.99 2.40 5.67
CA ARG A 138 18.24 3.00 5.17
C ARG A 138 18.84 2.24 4.00
N GLY A 139 18.68 0.92 4.01
CA GLY A 139 19.13 0.03 2.94
C GLY A 139 18.17 -0.08 1.76
N ALA A 140 16.95 0.44 1.88
CA ALA A 140 15.95 0.34 0.83
C ALA A 140 16.13 1.44 -0.23
N SER A 141 15.84 1.08 -1.48
CA SER A 141 15.89 1.95 -2.66
C SER A 141 14.52 2.17 -3.30
N HIS A 142 13.54 1.32 -2.97
CA HIS A 142 12.18 1.35 -3.50
C HIS A 142 11.15 1.34 -2.39
N ARG A 143 10.02 2.04 -2.60
CA ARG A 143 8.85 1.97 -1.73
C ARG A 143 7.65 1.47 -2.51
N TYR A 144 6.97 0.47 -1.98
CA TYR A 144 5.75 -0.09 -2.52
C TYR A 144 4.58 0.09 -1.56
N VAL A 145 3.41 0.31 -2.14
CA VAL A 145 2.14 0.10 -1.47
C VAL A 145 1.47 -1.11 -2.11
N ILE A 146 1.18 -2.12 -1.30
CA ILE A 146 0.62 -3.39 -1.73
C ILE A 146 -0.84 -3.45 -1.29
N LEU A 147 -1.71 -3.83 -2.21
CA LEU A 147 -3.10 -4.15 -1.95
C LEU A 147 -3.23 -5.66 -1.76
N PHE A 148 -3.71 -6.06 -0.59
CA PHE A 148 -3.81 -7.44 -0.16
C PHE A 148 -5.26 -7.81 0.15
N ASP A 149 -5.68 -8.98 -0.30
CA ASP A 149 -6.95 -9.62 0.05
C ASP A 149 -6.72 -10.44 1.32
N GLN A 150 -7.12 -9.87 2.46
CA GLN A 150 -6.89 -10.46 3.77
C GLN A 150 -7.78 -11.68 4.00
N SER A 151 -8.99 -11.69 3.46
CA SER A 151 -9.89 -12.85 3.55
C SER A 151 -9.28 -14.09 2.89
N LYS A 152 -8.60 -13.91 1.75
CA LYS A 152 -8.02 -15.01 0.96
C LYS A 152 -6.52 -15.19 1.13
N GLY A 153 -5.86 -14.32 1.89
CA GLY A 153 -4.43 -14.40 2.16
C GLY A 153 -3.55 -14.23 0.92
N ARG A 154 -3.92 -13.33 -0.01
CA ARG A 154 -3.18 -13.12 -1.27
C ARG A 154 -3.00 -11.65 -1.62
N GLU A 155 -1.88 -11.35 -2.25
CA GLU A 155 -1.69 -10.06 -2.90
C GLU A 155 -2.57 -9.94 -4.15
N LEU A 156 -3.18 -8.76 -4.33
CA LEU A 156 -3.94 -8.41 -5.53
C LEU A 156 -3.11 -7.59 -6.51
N SER A 157 -2.33 -6.66 -5.99
CA SER A 157 -1.45 -5.78 -6.77
C SER A 157 -0.50 -5.02 -5.85
N ARG A 158 0.57 -4.49 -6.44
CA ARG A 158 1.45 -3.51 -5.79
C ARG A 158 1.69 -2.33 -6.70
N GLN A 159 1.99 -1.19 -6.09
CA GLN A 159 2.38 0.03 -6.79
C GLN A 159 3.66 0.56 -6.16
N GLU A 160 4.68 0.79 -6.98
CA GLU A 160 5.85 1.57 -6.55
C GLU A 160 5.44 3.03 -6.41
N VAL A 161 5.83 3.67 -5.30
CA VAL A 161 5.45 5.03 -4.96
C VAL A 161 6.68 5.84 -4.58
N THR A 162 6.64 7.13 -4.91
CA THR A 162 7.63 8.08 -4.40
C THR A 162 7.23 8.51 -3.00
N ALA A 163 8.20 8.52 -2.09
CA ALA A 163 8.03 9.09 -0.76
C ALA A 163 7.60 10.56 -0.82
N THR A 164 6.64 10.95 0.01
CA THR A 164 6.18 12.34 0.13
C THR A 164 6.51 12.93 1.49
N SER A 165 6.59 14.27 1.54
CA SER A 165 7.02 14.97 2.74
C SER A 165 5.97 14.90 3.86
N ARG A 166 6.45 14.64 5.08
CA ARG A 166 5.66 14.55 6.33
C ARG A 166 6.37 15.26 7.47
N ALA A 167 6.35 16.59 7.44
CA ALA A 167 6.96 17.42 8.47
C ALA A 167 6.30 17.23 9.86
N ASP A 168 5.00 16.91 9.87
CA ASP A 168 4.24 16.53 11.06
C ASP A 168 4.80 15.25 11.71
N VAL A 169 5.10 14.23 10.91
CA VAL A 169 5.69 12.97 11.38
C VAL A 169 7.12 13.20 11.89
N ALA A 170 7.94 13.95 11.15
CA ALA A 170 9.30 14.29 11.59
C ALA A 170 9.35 15.06 12.92
N LYS A 171 8.34 15.90 13.19
CA LYS A 171 8.23 16.61 14.46
C LYS A 171 7.99 15.66 15.65
N VAL A 172 7.19 14.61 15.45
CA VAL A 172 6.88 13.62 16.49
C VAL A 172 8.00 12.58 16.63
N TYR A 173 8.62 12.19 15.50
CA TYR A 173 9.66 11.17 15.43
C TYR A 173 10.96 11.73 14.83
N PRO A 174 11.64 12.69 15.49
CA PRO A 174 12.80 13.39 14.92
C PRO A 174 14.02 12.50 14.70
N ASN A 175 14.12 11.38 15.42
CA ASN A 175 15.25 10.45 15.34
C ASN A 175 14.96 9.21 14.47
N LEU A 176 13.70 9.03 14.05
CA LEU A 176 13.33 7.91 13.19
C LEU A 176 13.80 8.19 11.77
N TYR A 177 14.52 7.25 11.17
CA TYR A 177 14.94 7.39 9.78
C TYR A 177 13.75 7.66 8.87
N ASN A 178 13.98 8.47 7.82
CA ASN A 178 13.01 8.88 6.81
C ASN A 178 11.66 9.46 7.30
N ALA A 179 11.50 9.78 8.59
CA ALA A 179 10.24 10.31 9.13
C ALA A 179 9.70 11.52 8.34
N ALA A 180 10.59 12.40 7.86
CA ALA A 180 10.25 13.57 7.05
C ALA A 180 9.82 13.25 5.60
N GLN A 181 10.12 12.05 5.10
CA GLN A 181 9.81 11.53 3.76
C GLN A 181 9.14 10.15 3.90
N SER A 182 8.21 10.04 4.84
CA SER A 182 7.54 8.78 5.17
C SER A 182 6.20 8.62 4.44
N GLY A 183 5.67 9.68 3.83
CA GLY A 183 4.35 9.69 3.22
C GLY A 183 4.27 8.84 1.95
N PHE A 184 3.07 8.34 1.67
CA PHE A 184 2.73 7.66 0.43
C PHE A 184 1.28 7.95 0.00
N THR A 185 1.05 7.83 -1.31
CA THR A 185 -0.28 7.74 -1.93
C THR A 185 -0.24 6.64 -2.99
N ALA A 186 -1.20 5.72 -2.95
CA ALA A 186 -1.38 4.68 -3.95
C ALA A 186 -2.83 4.63 -4.41
N SER A 187 -3.04 4.23 -5.67
CA SER A 187 -4.35 4.18 -6.29
C SER A 187 -4.48 2.96 -7.18
N PHE A 188 -5.40 2.08 -6.84
CA PHE A 188 -5.67 0.85 -7.55
C PHE A 188 -6.95 1.00 -8.38
N ASN A 189 -6.86 0.79 -9.70
CA ASN A 189 -8.02 0.89 -10.58
C ASN A 189 -8.87 -0.38 -10.46
N ILE A 190 -10.11 -0.22 -10.01
CA ILE A 190 -11.04 -1.32 -9.76
C ILE A 190 -11.45 -1.97 -11.09
N ASP A 191 -11.74 -1.16 -12.11
CA ASP A 191 -12.23 -1.64 -13.40
C ASP A 191 -11.16 -2.39 -14.21
N GLN A 192 -9.89 -2.06 -13.98
CA GLN A 192 -8.76 -2.70 -14.66
C GLN A 192 -8.25 -3.96 -13.94
N SER A 193 -8.73 -4.23 -12.72
CA SER A 193 -8.33 -5.40 -11.93
C SER A 193 -9.52 -6.30 -11.65
N ARG A 194 -9.64 -7.38 -12.44
CA ARG A 194 -10.66 -8.41 -12.21
C ARG A 194 -10.61 -8.98 -10.79
N GLN A 195 -9.41 -9.15 -10.24
CA GLN A 195 -9.25 -9.71 -8.89
C GLN A 195 -9.75 -8.73 -7.82
N LEU A 196 -9.43 -7.44 -7.94
CA LEU A 196 -9.94 -6.41 -7.02
C LEU A 196 -11.46 -6.27 -7.12
N ALA A 197 -12.01 -6.20 -8.33
CA ALA A 197 -13.46 -6.17 -8.53
C ALA A 197 -14.14 -7.41 -7.88
N GLN A 198 -13.57 -8.60 -8.05
CA GLN A 198 -14.09 -9.81 -7.41
C GLN A 198 -14.00 -9.74 -5.87
N THR A 199 -12.89 -9.27 -5.31
CA THR A 199 -12.73 -9.10 -3.85
C THR A 199 -13.79 -8.15 -3.29
N LEU A 200 -14.12 -7.06 -4.00
CA LEU A 200 -15.25 -6.19 -3.63
C LEU A 200 -16.60 -6.90 -3.75
N GLN A 201 -16.85 -7.66 -4.83
CA GLN A 201 -18.09 -8.43 -5.00
C GLN A 201 -18.33 -9.42 -3.86
N ASP A 202 -17.27 -10.08 -3.40
CA ASP A 202 -17.33 -11.10 -2.35
C ASP A 202 -17.49 -10.49 -0.95
N GLY A 203 -17.32 -9.16 -0.81
CA GLY A 203 -17.38 -8.46 0.47
C GLY A 203 -16.16 -8.72 1.36
N ASP A 204 -15.05 -9.14 0.75
CA ASP A 204 -13.80 -9.51 1.42
C ASP A 204 -13.12 -8.30 2.09
N GLN A 205 -12.27 -8.59 3.06
CA GLN A 205 -11.46 -7.57 3.72
C GLN A 205 -10.21 -7.26 2.89
N LEU A 206 -10.03 -5.98 2.57
CA LEU A 206 -8.84 -5.47 1.89
C LEU A 206 -7.88 -4.86 2.91
N GLN A 207 -6.58 -5.00 2.67
CA GLN A 207 -5.54 -4.51 3.55
C GLN A 207 -4.45 -3.83 2.73
N ILE A 208 -3.87 -2.77 3.31
CA ILE A 208 -2.72 -2.09 2.74
C ILE A 208 -1.45 -2.52 3.47
N ILE A 209 -0.38 -2.70 2.70
CA ILE A 209 0.97 -2.89 3.21
C ILE A 209 1.85 -1.79 2.62
N ALA A 210 2.57 -1.06 3.46
CA ALA A 210 3.67 -0.21 3.01
C ALA A 210 4.97 -0.99 3.16
N ARG A 211 5.77 -1.07 2.10
CA ARG A 211 7.01 -1.83 2.06
C ARG A 211 8.14 -0.99 1.51
N ASP A 212 9.26 -0.96 2.21
CA ASP A 212 10.52 -0.40 1.72
C ASP A 212 11.45 -1.59 1.38
N SER A 213 11.90 -1.68 0.13
CA SER A 213 12.69 -2.80 -0.40
C SER A 213 13.94 -2.31 -1.14
N ASP A 214 14.96 -3.16 -1.19
CA ASP A 214 16.17 -2.95 -1.98
C ASP A 214 16.00 -3.33 -3.48
N ALA A 215 14.94 -4.07 -3.83
CA ALA A 215 14.74 -4.61 -5.16
C ALA A 215 13.65 -3.89 -5.95
N ALA A 216 13.88 -3.73 -7.26
CA ALA A 216 12.98 -3.05 -8.19
C ALA A 216 11.65 -3.80 -8.47
N ASN A 217 11.47 -5.00 -7.94
CA ASN A 217 10.19 -5.71 -7.95
C ASN A 217 9.50 -5.70 -6.56
N GLY A 218 10.17 -5.16 -5.53
CA GLY A 218 9.69 -5.13 -4.15
C GLY A 218 9.74 -6.48 -3.41
N GLU A 219 10.40 -7.50 -3.95
CA GLU A 219 10.51 -8.86 -3.38
C GLU A 219 11.93 -9.24 -2.92
N GLY A 220 12.84 -8.28 -2.83
CA GLY A 220 14.18 -8.50 -2.29
C GLY A 220 14.17 -8.54 -0.76
N ASP A 221 15.22 -7.98 -0.16
CA ASP A 221 15.17 -7.65 1.25
C ASP A 221 14.22 -6.46 1.46
N TYR A 222 13.47 -6.47 2.56
CA TYR A 222 12.52 -5.40 2.85
C TYR A 222 12.15 -5.29 4.33
N VAL A 223 11.66 -4.10 4.67
CA VAL A 223 10.85 -3.86 5.86
C VAL A 223 9.46 -3.41 5.44
N GLN A 224 8.45 -3.77 6.22
CA GLN A 224 7.07 -3.46 5.87
C GLN A 224 6.19 -3.25 7.10
N ASN A 225 5.11 -2.51 6.89
CA ASN A 225 4.04 -2.37 7.86
C ASN A 225 2.71 -2.81 7.25
N TRP A 226 2.00 -3.67 7.98
CA TRP A 226 0.63 -4.08 7.66
C TRP A 226 -0.34 -3.16 8.39
N PHE A 227 -1.20 -2.47 7.66
CA PHE A 227 -2.25 -1.65 8.27
C PHE A 227 -3.48 -2.49 8.58
N ASN A 228 -4.43 -1.98 9.37
CA ASN A 228 -5.66 -2.73 9.65
C ASN A 228 -6.46 -2.99 8.37
N ALA A 229 -7.04 -4.18 8.24
CA ALA A 229 -7.91 -4.51 7.12
C ALA A 229 -9.26 -3.78 7.24
N GLN A 230 -9.89 -3.50 6.10
CA GLN A 230 -11.16 -2.81 5.99
C GLN A 230 -12.07 -3.53 5.00
N SER A 231 -13.36 -3.61 5.34
CA SER A 231 -14.42 -4.07 4.45
C SER A 231 -15.04 -2.91 3.68
N PHE A 232 -15.48 -3.17 2.46
CA PHE A 232 -16.11 -2.17 1.59
C PHE A 232 -17.54 -2.62 1.23
N ASN A 233 -18.38 -2.90 2.23
CA ASN A 233 -19.67 -3.59 2.04
C ASN A 233 -20.88 -2.64 2.00
N PHE A 234 -20.69 -1.41 1.53
CA PHE A 234 -21.80 -0.46 1.41
C PHE A 234 -22.82 -0.97 0.40
N ASN A 235 -24.09 -1.06 0.81
CA ASN A 235 -25.20 -1.50 -0.04
C ASN A 235 -26.49 -0.77 0.39
N HIS A 236 -26.76 0.40 -0.20
CA HIS A 236 -27.93 1.21 0.12
C HIS A 236 -28.67 1.60 -1.14
N ALA A 237 -29.98 1.81 -1.01
CA ALA A 237 -30.83 2.26 -2.10
C ALA A 237 -31.99 3.11 -1.57
N HIS A 238 -32.65 3.82 -2.47
CA HIS A 238 -33.89 4.54 -2.21
C HIS A 238 -34.80 4.50 -3.44
N LEU A 239 -36.11 4.42 -3.19
CA LEU A 239 -37.13 4.49 -4.21
C LEU A 239 -37.74 5.89 -4.18
N ASP A 240 -37.53 6.66 -5.24
CA ASP A 240 -38.03 8.03 -5.35
C ASP A 240 -39.51 8.04 -5.77
N SER A 241 -39.91 7.08 -6.61
CA SER A 241 -41.28 6.91 -7.09
C SER A 241 -41.56 5.46 -7.41
N PHE A 242 -42.79 5.01 -7.14
CA PHE A 242 -43.32 3.72 -7.58
C PHE A 242 -44.83 3.85 -7.73
N GLN A 243 -45.31 3.88 -8.98
CA GLN A 243 -46.68 4.30 -9.25
C GLN A 243 -47.25 3.67 -10.53
N LEU A 244 -48.58 3.50 -10.53
CA LEU A 244 -49.33 3.09 -11.71
C LEU A 244 -49.55 4.28 -12.66
N ASN A 245 -49.03 4.19 -13.87
CA ASN A 245 -49.26 5.16 -14.94
C ASN A 245 -50.37 4.68 -15.88
N ARG A 246 -51.61 5.06 -15.55
CA ARG A 246 -52.82 4.65 -16.29
C ARG A 246 -52.83 5.16 -17.73
N GLY A 247 -52.23 6.32 -18.00
CA GLY A 247 -52.21 6.93 -19.33
C GLY A 247 -51.29 6.18 -20.29
N GLN A 248 -50.18 5.64 -19.79
CA GLN A 248 -49.18 4.91 -20.59
C GLN A 248 -49.32 3.38 -20.49
N GLY A 249 -50.14 2.89 -19.56
CA GLY A 249 -50.33 1.45 -19.36
C GLY A 249 -49.07 0.79 -18.77
N THR A 250 -48.38 1.50 -17.88
CA THR A 250 -47.13 1.04 -17.24
C THR A 250 -47.21 1.16 -15.72
N ILE A 251 -46.37 0.40 -15.04
CA ILE A 251 -45.94 0.71 -13.67
C ILE A 251 -44.57 1.35 -13.79
N ASP A 252 -44.45 2.58 -13.28
CA ASP A 252 -43.23 3.37 -13.37
C ASP A 252 -42.54 3.40 -12.02
N ALA A 253 -41.21 3.30 -12.02
CA ALA A 253 -40.42 3.48 -10.83
C ALA A 253 -39.08 4.16 -11.11
N THR A 254 -38.66 4.99 -10.16
CA THR A 254 -37.37 5.67 -10.20
C THR A 254 -36.72 5.60 -8.84
N GLY A 255 -35.39 5.55 -8.81
CA GLY A 255 -34.65 5.47 -7.57
C GLY A 255 -33.16 5.43 -7.79
N TRP A 256 -32.45 4.93 -6.78
CA TRP A 256 -31.03 4.64 -6.86
C TRP A 256 -30.65 3.45 -6.00
N HIS A 257 -29.61 2.71 -6.41
CA HIS A 257 -28.97 1.63 -5.68
C HIS A 257 -27.44 1.79 -5.74
N ALA A 258 -26.84 2.28 -4.67
CA ALA A 258 -25.40 2.50 -4.58
C ALA A 258 -24.75 1.39 -3.75
N THR A 259 -23.83 0.63 -4.38
CA THR A 259 -23.13 -0.47 -3.73
C THR A 259 -21.72 -0.67 -4.28
N ASN A 260 -20.78 -0.95 -3.39
CA ASN A 260 -19.41 -1.30 -3.79
C ASN A 260 -19.35 -2.66 -4.49
N GLN A 261 -20.31 -3.54 -4.19
CA GLN A 261 -20.40 -4.87 -4.79
C GLN A 261 -20.88 -4.83 -6.25
N ALA A 262 -21.28 -3.66 -6.78
CA ALA A 262 -21.54 -3.48 -8.21
C ALA A 262 -20.27 -3.49 -9.06
N ALA A 263 -19.08 -3.32 -8.45
CA ALA A 263 -17.80 -3.38 -9.14
C ALA A 263 -17.67 -4.66 -9.97
N GLY A 264 -17.40 -4.53 -11.27
CA GLY A 264 -17.27 -5.67 -12.18
C GLY A 264 -18.58 -6.39 -12.53
N ARG A 265 -19.75 -5.84 -12.20
CA ARG A 265 -21.07 -6.32 -12.60
C ARG A 265 -21.66 -5.42 -13.69
N PRO A 266 -21.43 -5.71 -14.99
CA PRO A 266 -21.76 -4.80 -16.08
C PRO A 266 -23.26 -4.70 -16.42
N TYR A 267 -24.11 -5.56 -15.87
CA TYR A 267 -25.54 -5.54 -16.18
C TYR A 267 -26.35 -5.11 -14.96
N HIS A 268 -27.34 -4.26 -15.22
CA HIS A 268 -28.24 -3.66 -14.24
C HIS A 268 -29.67 -3.98 -14.65
N PHE A 269 -30.50 -4.45 -13.72
CA PHE A 269 -31.89 -4.84 -13.96
C PHE A 269 -32.80 -4.34 -12.85
N ASP A 270 -33.99 -3.94 -13.25
CA ASP A 270 -35.13 -3.81 -12.34
C ASP A 270 -36.08 -4.99 -12.55
N ILE A 271 -36.52 -5.60 -11.45
CA ILE A 271 -37.39 -6.77 -11.43
C ILE A 271 -38.64 -6.44 -10.61
N LEU A 272 -39.81 -6.69 -11.17
CA LEU A 272 -41.10 -6.52 -10.51
C LEU A 272 -41.63 -7.88 -10.04
N LEU A 273 -41.89 -8.01 -8.75
CA LEU A 273 -42.41 -9.22 -8.13
C LEU A 273 -43.83 -9.01 -7.59
N ASP A 274 -44.61 -10.08 -7.57
CA ASP A 274 -45.84 -10.22 -6.78
C ASP A 274 -45.50 -10.93 -5.46
N THR A 275 -45.45 -10.19 -4.35
CA THR A 275 -45.02 -10.76 -3.08
C THR A 275 -46.09 -11.62 -2.42
N ASP A 276 -47.35 -11.43 -2.79
CA ASP A 276 -48.47 -12.20 -2.25
C ASP A 276 -48.64 -13.55 -2.96
N ASN A 277 -47.99 -13.71 -4.12
CA ASN A 277 -47.95 -14.95 -4.87
C ASN A 277 -46.52 -15.52 -4.95
N HIS A 278 -45.98 -15.95 -3.81
CA HIS A 278 -44.68 -16.63 -3.70
C HIS A 278 -43.49 -15.87 -4.32
N ASN A 279 -43.55 -14.54 -4.36
CA ASN A 279 -42.55 -13.69 -5.03
C ASN A 279 -42.43 -13.99 -6.53
N ASP A 280 -43.55 -14.30 -7.19
CA ASP A 280 -43.59 -14.54 -8.63
C ASP A 280 -43.06 -13.33 -9.40
N GLU A 281 -42.08 -13.56 -10.28
CA GLU A 281 -41.53 -12.53 -11.15
C GLU A 281 -42.54 -12.18 -12.25
N LEU A 282 -43.05 -10.95 -12.21
CA LEU A 282 -44.01 -10.43 -13.17
C LEU A 282 -43.33 -9.81 -14.39
N ALA A 283 -42.19 -9.16 -14.19
CA ALA A 283 -41.43 -8.52 -15.24
C ALA A 283 -39.97 -8.27 -14.83
N ARG A 284 -39.10 -8.18 -15.83
CA ARG A 284 -37.69 -7.79 -15.68
C ARG A 284 -37.30 -6.89 -16.84
N VAL A 285 -36.61 -5.81 -16.52
CA VAL A 285 -36.13 -4.83 -17.51
C VAL A 285 -34.66 -4.55 -17.27
N LYS A 286 -33.85 -4.70 -18.31
CA LYS A 286 -32.45 -4.29 -18.29
C LYS A 286 -32.39 -2.77 -18.32
N GLN A 287 -31.62 -2.17 -17.42
CA GLN A 287 -31.48 -0.73 -17.28
C GLN A 287 -30.13 -0.24 -17.80
N ASP A 288 -30.16 1.01 -18.27
CA ASP A 288 -28.98 1.86 -18.32
C ASP A 288 -28.94 2.70 -17.04
N SER A 289 -27.74 2.96 -16.54
CA SER A 289 -27.56 3.73 -15.31
C SER A 289 -27.91 5.21 -15.49
N VAL A 290 -28.65 5.76 -14.52
CA VAL A 290 -29.04 7.16 -14.46
C VAL A 290 -28.11 7.95 -13.54
N VAL A 291 -27.76 9.17 -13.94
CA VAL A 291 -26.88 10.05 -13.16
C VAL A 291 -27.56 10.53 -11.87
N ARG A 292 -26.84 10.42 -10.75
CA ARG A 292 -27.26 10.81 -9.40
C ARG A 292 -26.17 11.58 -8.66
N ASN A 293 -26.06 12.87 -8.98
CA ASN A 293 -25.07 13.77 -8.35
C ASN A 293 -25.31 13.95 -6.84
N ASP A 294 -26.57 13.88 -6.42
CA ASP A 294 -26.97 13.90 -5.00
C ASP A 294 -26.44 12.68 -4.25
N VAL A 295 -26.52 11.49 -4.85
CA VAL A 295 -26.00 10.24 -4.28
C VAL A 295 -24.48 10.25 -4.24
N ALA A 296 -23.81 10.68 -5.32
CA ALA A 296 -22.35 10.85 -5.32
C ALA A 296 -21.86 11.82 -4.23
N LYS A 297 -22.62 12.88 -3.94
CA LYS A 297 -22.28 13.83 -2.88
C LYS A 297 -22.48 13.23 -1.48
N ALA A 298 -23.55 12.45 -1.28
CA ALA A 298 -23.86 11.82 -0.01
C ALA A 298 -22.92 10.64 0.30
N PHE A 299 -22.52 9.90 -0.73
CA PHE A 299 -21.70 8.69 -0.64
C PHE A 299 -20.49 8.75 -1.59
N PRO A 300 -19.55 9.69 -1.37
CA PRO A 300 -18.43 9.92 -2.28
C PRO A 300 -17.42 8.76 -2.31
N ASP A 301 -17.43 7.93 -1.27
CA ASP A 301 -16.53 6.79 -1.12
C ASP A 301 -17.19 5.45 -1.51
N VAL A 302 -18.24 5.50 -2.34
CA VAL A 302 -18.93 4.33 -2.88
C VAL A 302 -18.67 4.22 -4.38
N TYR A 303 -18.34 3.01 -4.83
CA TYR A 303 -18.04 2.72 -6.22
C TYR A 303 -19.16 3.21 -7.14
N HIS A 304 -18.78 4.08 -8.07
CA HIS A 304 -19.65 4.60 -9.13
C HIS A 304 -20.99 5.19 -8.64
N ALA A 305 -21.04 5.73 -7.43
CA ALA A 305 -22.27 6.28 -6.83
C ALA A 305 -22.96 7.37 -7.68
N GLY A 306 -22.21 8.06 -8.54
CA GLY A 306 -22.76 9.05 -9.46
C GLY A 306 -23.61 8.50 -10.60
N LYS A 307 -23.58 7.18 -10.87
CA LYS A 307 -24.50 6.52 -11.80
C LYS A 307 -25.19 5.31 -11.16
N SER A 308 -25.67 5.48 -9.93
CA SER A 308 -26.43 4.46 -9.22
C SER A 308 -27.93 4.52 -9.51
N GLY A 309 -28.41 5.47 -10.31
CA GLY A 309 -29.84 5.69 -10.53
C GLY A 309 -30.46 4.70 -11.51
N PHE A 310 -31.76 4.48 -11.38
CA PHE A 310 -32.59 3.75 -12.34
C PHE A 310 -33.90 4.49 -12.62
N SER A 311 -34.51 4.19 -13.78
CA SER A 311 -35.81 4.69 -14.20
C SER A 311 -36.48 3.66 -15.11
N VAL A 312 -37.39 2.86 -14.56
CA VAL A 312 -38.02 1.73 -15.23
C VAL A 312 -39.49 1.97 -15.52
N HIS A 313 -39.93 1.44 -16.67
CA HIS A 313 -41.32 1.40 -17.11
C HIS A 313 -41.73 -0.05 -17.39
N PHE A 314 -42.44 -0.68 -16.46
CA PHE A 314 -42.96 -2.04 -16.65
C PHE A 314 -44.27 -1.98 -17.43
N LYS A 315 -44.27 -2.50 -18.66
CA LYS A 315 -45.50 -2.64 -19.45
C LYS A 315 -46.47 -3.56 -18.73
N ILE A 316 -47.71 -3.11 -18.53
CA ILE A 316 -48.74 -3.90 -17.83
C ILE A 316 -49.16 -5.11 -18.69
N THR A 317 -48.71 -6.30 -18.30
CA THR A 317 -49.13 -7.59 -18.85
C THR A 317 -50.42 -8.08 -18.18
N ASP A 318 -51.01 -9.16 -18.69
CA ASP A 318 -52.21 -9.74 -18.07
C ASP A 318 -51.94 -10.32 -16.67
N GLN A 319 -50.72 -10.80 -16.39
CA GLN A 319 -50.29 -11.20 -15.05
C GLN A 319 -50.24 -10.02 -14.09
N ILE A 320 -49.63 -8.90 -14.51
CA ILE A 320 -49.62 -7.66 -13.70
C ILE A 320 -51.05 -7.16 -13.45
N LYS A 321 -51.93 -7.18 -14.47
CA LYS A 321 -53.35 -6.80 -14.29
C LYS A 321 -54.06 -7.70 -13.28
N ALA A 322 -53.76 -9.00 -13.27
CA ALA A 322 -54.36 -9.93 -12.33
C ALA A 322 -53.94 -9.62 -10.89
N ALA A 323 -52.64 -9.40 -10.66
CA ALA A 323 -52.11 -9.00 -9.35
C ALA A 323 -52.72 -7.69 -8.85
N LEU A 324 -52.77 -6.65 -9.70
CA LEU A 324 -53.40 -5.36 -9.36
C LEU A 324 -54.89 -5.50 -9.02
N LYS A 325 -55.65 -6.33 -9.75
CA LYS A 325 -57.08 -6.57 -9.47
C LYS A 325 -57.31 -7.32 -8.18
N ALA A 326 -56.41 -8.23 -7.83
CA ALA A 326 -56.45 -8.96 -6.58
C ALA A 326 -55.98 -8.12 -5.38
N GLY A 327 -55.49 -6.90 -5.62
CA GLY A 327 -54.99 -5.99 -4.60
C GLY A 327 -53.67 -6.47 -3.99
N HIS A 328 -52.88 -7.22 -4.75
CA HIS A 328 -51.60 -7.77 -4.30
C HIS A 328 -50.54 -6.68 -4.10
N HIS A 329 -49.60 -6.93 -3.21
CA HIS A 329 -48.41 -6.10 -3.02
C HIS A 329 -47.36 -6.42 -4.09
N LEU A 330 -46.89 -5.37 -4.75
CA LEU A 330 -45.84 -5.44 -5.74
C LEU A 330 -44.52 -4.93 -5.14
N GLN A 331 -43.41 -5.56 -5.49
CA GLN A 331 -42.09 -5.21 -5.00
C GLN A 331 -41.13 -5.02 -6.17
N ILE A 332 -40.26 -4.02 -6.06
CA ILE A 332 -39.14 -3.83 -7.00
C ILE A 332 -37.87 -4.36 -6.36
N ILE A 333 -37.05 -5.02 -7.20
CA ILE A 333 -35.66 -5.33 -6.92
C ILE A 333 -34.80 -4.58 -7.93
N ASP A 334 -33.84 -3.79 -7.45
CA ASP A 334 -32.71 -3.32 -8.26
C ASP A 334 -31.58 -4.35 -8.14
N ARG A 335 -31.01 -4.75 -9.28
CA ARG A 335 -30.03 -5.84 -9.37
C ARG A 335 -28.85 -5.44 -10.25
N TYR A 336 -27.65 -5.53 -9.71
CA TYR A 336 -26.40 -5.61 -10.49
C TYR A 336 -25.93 -7.05 -10.63
N THR A 337 -25.48 -7.46 -11.82
CA THR A 337 -25.04 -8.83 -12.09
C THR A 337 -23.96 -8.93 -13.16
N THR A 338 -23.22 -10.05 -13.16
CA THR A 338 -22.34 -10.44 -14.27
C THR A 338 -23.04 -11.22 -15.39
N ASP A 339 -24.28 -11.65 -15.19
CA ASP A 339 -25.05 -12.43 -16.16
C ASP A 339 -25.84 -11.50 -17.10
N PRO A 340 -25.64 -11.59 -18.44
CA PRO A 340 -26.42 -10.82 -19.42
C PRO A 340 -27.93 -11.05 -19.34
N TYR A 341 -28.37 -12.14 -18.70
CA TYR A 341 -29.78 -12.47 -18.52
C TYR A 341 -30.32 -12.18 -17.12
N GLY A 342 -29.50 -11.74 -16.14
CA GLY A 342 -30.01 -11.35 -14.83
C GLY A 342 -30.08 -12.44 -13.75
N ASN A 343 -29.57 -13.66 -13.97
CA ASN A 343 -29.94 -14.81 -13.13
C ASN A 343 -28.89 -15.30 -12.13
N ARG A 344 -27.64 -14.84 -12.23
CA ARG A 344 -26.52 -15.40 -11.44
C ARG A 344 -25.57 -14.31 -10.98
N ASN A 345 -24.84 -14.57 -9.90
CA ASN A 345 -23.82 -13.67 -9.38
C ASN A 345 -24.34 -12.22 -9.38
N SER A 346 -25.31 -11.97 -8.51
CA SER A 346 -25.94 -10.66 -8.36
C SER A 346 -25.74 -10.08 -6.97
N ILE A 347 -25.83 -8.76 -6.90
CA ILE A 347 -26.15 -8.05 -5.67
C ILE A 347 -27.46 -7.32 -5.91
N ASP A 348 -28.36 -7.46 -4.95
CA ASP A 348 -29.72 -6.97 -5.07
C ASP A 348 -30.01 -5.96 -3.96
N PHE A 349 -30.88 -5.02 -4.25
CA PHE A 349 -31.61 -4.28 -3.23
C PHE A 349 -33.11 -4.52 -3.40
N TRP A 350 -33.75 -4.95 -2.31
CA TRP A 350 -35.17 -5.29 -2.28
C TRP A 350 -35.91 -4.12 -1.64
N PHE A 351 -36.67 -3.35 -2.42
CA PHE A 351 -37.46 -2.24 -1.89
C PHE A 351 -38.66 -2.75 -1.09
N ASN A 352 -39.28 -1.90 -0.27
CA ASN A 352 -40.49 -2.31 0.44
C ASN A 352 -41.64 -2.56 -0.55
N PRO A 353 -42.41 -3.66 -0.40
CA PRO A 353 -43.59 -3.91 -1.23
C PRO A 353 -44.65 -2.80 -1.05
N GLN A 354 -45.37 -2.49 -2.12
CA GLN A 354 -46.44 -1.48 -2.13
C GLN A 354 -47.67 -2.01 -2.86
N ASN A 355 -48.84 -1.55 -2.43
CA ASN A 355 -50.09 -1.73 -3.16
C ASN A 355 -50.32 -0.49 -4.05
N LEU A 356 -50.58 -0.69 -5.35
CA LEU A 356 -50.56 0.38 -6.38
C LEU A 356 -51.94 0.73 -6.96
#